data_AF-A0A7C2V9D5-F1
#
_entry.id   AF-A0A7C2V9D5-F1
#
_cell.length_a   1.000
_cell.length_b   1.000
_cell.length_c   1.000
_cell.angle_alpha   90.00
_cell.angle_beta   90.00
_cell.angle_gamma   90.00
#
_symmetry.space_group_name_H-M   'P 1'
#
loop_
_entity.id
_entity.type
_entity.pdbx_description
1 polymer ?
#
loop_
_entity_poly.entity_id
_entity_poly.type
_entity_poly.pdbx_seq_one_letter_code
_entity_poly.pdbx_strand_id
1 'polypeptide(L)' 'MDLCTAILVVDELLEKATSITNETERFELYEQIQEIIWNECPAIWLYYEDLIVATKGGITNLVVLPFQKLELDNVVGLG' A
#
# COMPACT_ATOMS: atom_id res chain seq x y z
N MET A 1 12.58 20.46 -12.42
CA MET A 1 11.36 20.91 -11.72
C MET A 1 11.75 21.09 -10.26
N ASP A 2 11.13 22.02 -9.52
CA ASP A 2 11.34 22.05 -8.07
C ASP A 2 10.34 21.10 -7.38
N LEU A 3 10.69 20.66 -6.17
CA LEU A 3 9.91 19.68 -5.40
C LEU A 3 8.45 20.14 -5.18
N CYS A 4 8.22 21.43 -4.96
CA CYS A 4 6.87 21.97 -4.77
C CYS A 4 6.01 21.82 -6.02
N THR A 5 6.60 22.08 -7.19
CA THR A 5 5.92 21.92 -8.48
C THR A 5 5.60 20.45 -8.76
N ALA A 6 6.53 19.54 -8.43
CA ALA A 6 6.31 18.11 -8.61
C ALA A 6 5.16 17.57 -7.76
N ILE A 7 5.02 18.04 -6.52
CA ILE A 7 3.93 17.65 -5.63
C ILE A 7 2.57 18.05 -6.23
N LEU A 8 2.42 19.28 -6.73
CA LEU A 8 1.17 19.74 -7.36
C LEU A 8 0.80 18.90 -8.59
N VAL A 9 1.78 18.55 -9.42
CA VAL A 9 1.55 17.67 -10.58
C VAL A 9 1.09 16.28 -10.12
N VAL A 10 1.72 15.72 -9.10
CA VAL A 10 1.31 14.43 -8.52
C VAL A 10 -0.11 14.48 -7.97
N ASP A 11 -0.48 15.57 -7.28
CA ASP A 11 -1.83 15.77 -6.74
C ASP A 11 -2.89 15.76 -7.85
N GLU A 12 -2.66 16.51 -8.94
CA GLU A 12 -3.57 16.53 -10.11
C GLU A 12 -3.71 15.16 -10.77
N LEU A 13 -2.60 14.43 -10.92
CA LEU A 13 -2.60 13.09 -11.50
C LEU A 13 -3.32 12.07 -10.60
N LEU A 14 -3.15 12.17 -9.28
CA LEU A 14 -3.86 11.33 -8.32
C LEU A 14 -5.36 11.60 -8.34
N GLU A 15 -5.78 12.86 -8.40
CA GLU A 15 -7.20 13.23 -8.53
C GLU A 15 -7.80 12.63 -9.80
N LYS A 16 -7.10 12.76 -10.94
CA LYS A 16 -7.51 12.14 -12.20
C LYS A 16 -7.63 10.62 -12.08
N ALA A 17 -6.68 9.94 -11.44
CA ALA A 17 -6.67 8.49 -11.27
C ALA A 17 -7.94 7.98 -10.57
N THR A 18 -8.50 8.76 -9.63
CA THR A 18 -9.74 8.39 -8.91
C THR A 18 -10.98 8.29 -9.81
N SER A 19 -10.96 8.98 -10.96
CA SER A 19 -12.08 9.01 -11.92
C SER A 19 -11.99 7.96 -13.02
N ILE A 20 -10.85 7.26 -13.14
CA ILE A 20 -10.61 6.29 -14.22
C ILE A 20 -11.18 4.93 -13.84
N THR A 21 -12.18 4.48 -14.59
CA THR A 21 -12.79 3.15 -14.43
C THR A 21 -11.93 2.04 -15.02
N ASN A 22 -11.28 2.29 -16.16
CA ASN A 22 -10.45 1.30 -16.84
C ASN A 22 -9.19 1.01 -16.02
N GLU A 23 -8.97 -0.26 -15.66
CA GLU A 23 -7.86 -0.64 -14.78
C GLU A 23 -6.49 -0.46 -15.43
N THR A 24 -6.37 -0.75 -16.73
CA THR A 24 -5.13 -0.58 -17.49
C THR A 24 -4.75 0.90 -17.57
N GLU A 25 -5.70 1.76 -17.93
CA GLU A 25 -5.48 3.21 -18.01
C GLU A 25 -5.10 3.80 -16.64
N ARG A 26 -5.76 3.33 -15.57
CA ARG A 26 -5.44 3.76 -14.20
C ARG A 26 -4.05 3.28 -13.78
N PHE A 27 -3.65 2.07 -14.18
CA PHE A 27 -2.33 1.52 -13.90
C PHE A 27 -1.22 2.33 -14.59
N GLU A 28 -1.37 2.63 -15.89
CA GLU A 28 -0.42 3.46 -16.66
C GLU A 28 -0.26 4.87 -16.06
N LEU A 29 -1.34 5.42 -15.50
CA LEU A 29 -1.27 6.72 -14.81
C LEU A 29 -0.51 6.61 -13.48
N TYR A 30 -0.72 5.55 -12.71
CA TYR A 30 0.02 5.31 -11.47
C TYR A 30 1.51 5.05 -11.70
N GLU A 31 1.89 4.47 -12.83
CA GLU A 31 3.30 4.31 -13.21
C GLU A 31 3.97 5.67 -13.42
N GLN A 32 3.32 6.59 -14.16
CA GLN A 32 3.81 7.96 -14.35
C GLN A 32 3.95 8.73 -13.04
N ILE A 33 2.98 8.59 -12.14
CA ILE A 33 3.04 9.21 -10.80
C ILE A 33 4.25 8.68 -10.03
N GLN A 34 4.47 7.36 -10.04
CA GLN A 34 5.60 6.74 -9.35
C GLN A 34 6.95 7.19 -9.92
N GLU A 35 7.07 7.38 -11.24
CA GLU A 35 8.29 7.94 -11.85
C GLU A 35 8.61 9.34 -11.32
N ILE A 36 7.60 10.21 -11.17
CA ILE A 36 7.80 11.55 -10.60
C ILE A 36 8.27 11.46 -9.15
N ILE A 37 7.60 10.66 -8.32
CA ILE A 37 7.97 10.48 -6.91
C ILE A 37 9.40 9.91 -6.80
N TRP A 38 9.76 8.95 -7.64
CA TRP A 38 11.09 8.35 -7.63
C TRP A 38 12.18 9.37 -7.99
N ASN A 39 11.96 10.18 -9.02
CA ASN A 39 12.93 11.17 -9.49
C ASN A 39 13.11 12.35 -8.53
N GLU A 40 12.02 12.80 -7.91
CA GLU A 40 12.03 13.95 -6.99
C GLU A 40 12.40 13.54 -5.56
N CYS A 41 12.34 12.23 -5.26
CA CYS A 41 12.74 11.62 -4.00
C CYS A 41 12.24 12.38 -2.75
N PRO A 42 10.91 12.59 -2.59
CA PRO A 42 10.36 13.25 -1.41
C PRO A 42 10.51 12.40 -0.13
N ALA A 43 10.70 11.09 -0.29
CA ALA A 43 10.90 10.13 0.78
C ALA A 43 12.00 9.13 0.39
N ILE A 44 12.64 8.55 1.41
CA ILE A 44 13.63 7.48 1.26
C ILE A 44 13.00 6.19 1.78
N TRP A 45 12.73 5.25 0.88
CA TRP A 45 12.27 3.92 1.24
C TRP A 45 13.43 3.10 1.81
N LEU A 46 13.29 2.64 3.05
CA LEU A 46 14.36 1.91 3.75
C LEU A 46 14.22 0.40 3.57
N TYR A 47 13.04 -0.14 3.87
CA TYR A 47 12.73 -1.56 3.77
C TYR A 47 11.21 -1.77 3.77
N TYR A 48 10.77 -2.96 3.36
CA TYR A 48 9.41 -3.45 3.58
C TYR A 48 9.38 -4.27 4.86
N GLU A 49 8.37 -4.06 5.70
CA GLU A 49 8.27 -4.73 7.00
C GLU A 49 7.81 -6.19 6.85
N ASP A 50 8.56 -7.10 7.49
CA ASP A 50 8.14 -8.49 7.64
C ASP A 50 7.09 -8.62 8.73
N LEU A 51 5.92 -9.17 8.39
CA LEU A 51 4.85 -9.40 9.34
C LEU A 51 5.02 -10.75 10.04
N ILE A 52 5.65 -10.73 11.22
CA ILE A 52 5.88 -11.92 12.04
C ILE A 52 4.80 -11.99 13.13
N VAL A 53 4.00 -13.06 13.10
CA VAL A 53 2.92 -13.30 14.08
C VAL A 53 3.18 -14.59 14.85
N ALA A 54 3.16 -14.50 16.19
CA ALA A 54 3.30 -15.65 17.09
C ALA A 54 1.97 -15.95 17.79
N THR A 55 1.62 -17.23 17.91
CA THR A 55 0.41 -17.69 18.59
C THR A 55 0.73 -18.78 19.60
N LYS A 56 -0.15 -18.94 20.60
CA LYS A 56 -0.10 -20.11 21.49
C LYS A 56 -0.41 -21.37 20.67
N GLY A 57 0.27 -22.48 20.99
CA GLY A 57 -0.10 -23.79 20.45
C GLY A 57 -1.58 -24.12 20.72
N GLY A 58 -2.27 -24.64 19.70
CA GLY A 58 -3.70 -24.95 19.75
C GLY A 58 -4.62 -23.84 19.22
N ILE A 59 -4.09 -22.65 18.89
CA ILE A 59 -4.85 -21.62 18.17
C ILE A 59 -4.97 -22.00 16.70
N THR A 60 -6.19 -22.02 16.17
CA THR A 60 -6.46 -22.22 14.74
C THR A 60 -7.34 -21.10 14.18
N ASN A 61 -7.41 -21.01 12.84
CA ASN A 61 -8.20 -20.02 12.09
C ASN A 61 -7.81 -18.55 12.28
N LEU A 62 -6.60 -18.25 12.79
CA LEU A 62 -6.06 -16.90 12.74
C LEU A 62 -5.66 -16.54 11.31
N VAL A 63 -6.25 -15.48 10.76
CA VAL A 63 -5.88 -14.92 9.47
C VAL A 63 -5.18 -13.59 9.67
N VAL A 64 -4.02 -13.44 9.02
CA VAL A 64 -3.21 -12.23 9.04
C VAL A 64 -3.30 -11.60 7.65
N LEU A 65 -3.89 -10.41 7.55
CA LEU A 65 -4.07 -9.71 6.28
C LEU A 65 -2.78 -8.96 5.88
N PRO A 66 -2.56 -8.73 4.58
CA PRO A 66 -1.31 -8.11 4.07
C PRO A 66 -1.00 -6.71 4.63
N PHE A 67 -2.02 -5.99 5.13
CA PHE A 67 -1.89 -4.67 5.73
C PHE A 67 -1.89 -4.72 7.27
N GLN A 68 -1.31 -5.79 7.84
CA GLN A 68 -1.07 -5.97 9.27
C GLN A 68 -2.33 -6.05 10.15
N LYS A 69 -3.50 -6.27 9.54
CA LYS A 69 -4.75 -6.50 10.26
C LYS A 69 -4.93 -7.97 10.56
N LEU A 70 -5.34 -8.28 11.79
CA LEU A 70 -5.73 -9.62 12.21
C LEU A 70 -7.24 -9.81 12.06
N GLU A 71 -7.67 -10.94 11.52
CA GLU A 71 -9.06 -11.38 11.55
C GLU A 71 -9.25 -12.32 12.75
N LEU A 72 -10.06 -11.89 13.71
CA LEU A 72 -10.22 -12.57 15.00
C LEU A 72 -11.58 -13.27 15.16
N ASP A 73 -12.53 -13.00 14.26
CA ASP A 73 -13.94 -13.42 14.39
C ASP A 73 -14.12 -14.94 14.45
N ASN A 74 -13.21 -15.70 13.83
CA ASN A 74 -13.28 -17.16 13.71
C ASN A 74 -12.16 -17.89 14.46
N VAL A 75 -11.37 -17.18 15.28
CA VAL A 75 -10.23 -17.75 15.99
C VAL A 75 -10.71 -18.67 17.10
N VAL A 76 -10.21 -19.90 17.11
CA VAL A 76 -10.54 -20.90 18.13
C VAL A 76 -9.29 -21.41 18.82
N GLY A 77 -9.41 -21.72 20.11
CA GLY A 77 -8.37 -22.39 20.89
C GLY A 77 -8.78 -23.81 21.22
N LEU A 78 -7.99 -24.78 20.81
CA LEU A 78 -8.07 -26.14 21.32
C LEU A 78 -7.40 -26.15 22.71
N GLY A 79 -8.23 -26.24 23.75
CA GLY A 79 -7.79 -26.38 25.15
C GLY A 79 -7.15 -27.71 25.44
#